data_AF-A0A2D1KQN7-F1
#
_entry.id   AF-A0A2D1KQN7-F1
#
_cell.length_a   1.000
_cell.length_b   1.000
_cell.length_c   1.000
_cell.angle_alpha   90.00
_cell.angle_beta   90.00
_cell.angle_gamma   90.00
#
_symmetry.space_group_name_H-M   'P 1'
#
loop_
_entity.id
_entity.type
_entity.pdbx_description
1 polymer ?
#
loop_
_entity_poly.entity_id
_entity_poly.type
_entity_poly.pdbx_seq_one_letter_code
_entity_poly.pdbx_strand_id
1 'polypeptide(L)'
;MEYDLAALTKALKHTIKGMNQESADSWVPKFQDIYQVGMGTGISAAFLRYLTEATGVNMRELPTKVPNFAQISKDRTEQVYQKLAAKLADHTSQDYEIMDTRLSGQIMGAKGAKTWAEANASTKSNLTVEDLINVYFYGYQYGFQISFWAGLVEYDFAYKDRKLTQKEGADLAQAAAVAATNEQLQTTLESESALAQVYYYIQNASL
;
A
#
# COMPACT_ATOMS: atom_id res chain seq x y z
N MET A 1 -18.03 -11.91 5.24
CA MET A 1 -18.43 -10.85 6.18
C MET A 1 -18.52 -9.60 5.35
N GLU A 2 -19.71 -9.04 5.17
CA GLU A 2 -19.89 -7.82 4.37
C GLU A 2 -19.60 -6.64 5.28
N TYR A 3 -18.63 -5.81 4.91
CA TYR A 3 -18.24 -4.64 5.69
C TYR A 3 -19.32 -3.56 5.54
N ASP A 4 -19.83 -3.01 6.65
CA ASP A 4 -20.80 -1.91 6.61
C ASP A 4 -20.09 -0.60 6.24
N LEU A 5 -20.20 -0.20 4.97
CA LEU A 5 -19.58 1.01 4.44
C LEU A 5 -20.02 2.27 5.18
N ALA A 6 -21.30 2.37 5.56
CA ALA A 6 -21.83 3.57 6.23
C ALA A 6 -21.25 3.70 7.64
N ALA A 7 -21.18 2.59 8.39
CA ALA A 7 -20.56 2.55 9.70
C ALA A 7 -19.07 2.89 9.63
N LEU A 8 -18.33 2.30 8.68
CA LEU A 8 -16.91 2.55 8.48
C LEU A 8 -16.62 4.00 8.06
N THR A 9 -17.44 4.55 7.16
CA THR A 9 -17.32 5.96 6.76
C THR A 9 -17.50 6.89 7.96
N LYS A 10 -18.48 6.60 8.83
CA LYS A 10 -18.70 7.37 10.06
C LYS A 10 -17.53 7.24 11.04
N ALA A 11 -16.98 6.04 11.20
CA ALA A 11 -15.84 5.79 12.08
C ALA A 11 -14.59 6.56 11.59
N LEU A 12 -14.24 6.45 10.31
CA LEU A 12 -13.10 7.18 9.74
C LEU A 12 -13.27 8.70 9.86
N LYS A 13 -14.46 9.24 9.55
CA LYS A 13 -14.74 10.68 9.73
C LYS A 13 -14.58 11.12 11.18
N HIS A 14 -14.93 10.27 12.15
CA HIS A 14 -14.72 10.55 13.56
C HIS A 14 -13.23 10.57 13.92
N THR A 15 -12.46 9.57 13.48
CA THR A 15 -10.99 9.51 13.65
C THR A 15 -10.33 10.75 13.06
N ILE A 16 -10.67 11.11 11.82
CA ILE A 16 -10.15 12.29 11.11
C ILE A 16 -10.49 13.58 11.86
N LYS A 17 -11.70 13.70 12.42
CA LYS A 17 -12.07 14.87 13.23
C LYS A 17 -11.15 15.03 14.45
N GLY A 18 -10.79 13.92 15.10
CA GLY A 18 -9.80 13.90 16.19
C GLY A 18 -8.42 14.32 15.70
N MET A 19 -7.91 13.66 14.66
CA MET A 19 -6.61 13.97 14.06
C MET A 19 -6.48 15.44 13.64
N ASN A 20 -7.53 16.03 13.06
CA ASN A 20 -7.55 17.44 12.67
C ASN A 20 -7.28 18.43 13.82
N GLN A 21 -7.37 17.99 15.09
CA GLN A 21 -7.04 18.76 16.29
C GLN A 21 -5.62 18.51 16.83
N GLU A 22 -4.92 17.51 16.31
CA GLU A 22 -3.59 17.08 16.74
C GLU A 22 -2.47 17.78 15.96
N SER A 23 -1.23 17.71 16.46
CA SER A 23 -0.04 18.17 15.73
C SER A 23 0.27 17.28 14.51
N ALA A 24 1.05 17.78 13.55
CA ALA A 24 1.45 16.97 12.39
C ALA A 24 2.33 15.76 12.79
N ASP A 25 3.23 15.92 13.76
CA ASP A 25 4.05 14.82 14.31
C ASP A 25 3.18 13.67 14.85
N SER A 26 2.04 13.97 15.47
CA SER A 26 1.11 12.96 15.99
C SER A 26 0.47 12.09 14.90
N TRP A 27 0.45 12.55 13.65
CA TRP A 27 -0.13 11.82 12.53
C TRP A 27 0.85 10.82 11.91
N VAL A 28 2.17 11.05 12.06
CA VAL A 28 3.21 10.27 11.39
C VAL A 28 3.08 8.77 11.67
N PRO A 29 2.97 8.29 12.94
CA PRO A 29 2.85 6.86 13.20
C PRO A 29 1.61 6.24 12.54
N LYS A 30 0.45 6.93 12.63
CA LYS A 30 -0.80 6.46 12.01
C LYS A 30 -0.66 6.35 10.49
N PHE A 31 0.00 7.31 9.86
CA PHE A 31 0.23 7.30 8.43
C PHE A 31 1.20 6.19 8.02
N GLN A 32 2.23 5.92 8.82
CA GLN A 32 3.14 4.78 8.63
C GLN A 32 2.39 3.45 8.74
N ASP A 33 1.50 3.29 9.72
CA ASP A 33 0.70 2.06 9.89
C ASP A 33 -0.23 1.84 8.68
N ILE A 34 -0.92 2.88 8.22
CA ILE A 34 -1.77 2.81 7.02
C ILE A 34 -0.94 2.45 5.77
N TYR A 35 0.24 3.06 5.63
CA TYR A 35 1.16 2.76 4.54
C TYR A 35 1.61 1.30 4.58
N GLN A 36 1.97 0.77 5.74
CA GLN A 36 2.38 -0.62 5.89
C GLN A 36 1.24 -1.61 5.59
N VAL A 37 0.00 -1.31 6.00
CA VAL A 37 -1.16 -2.12 5.64
C VAL A 37 -1.39 -2.12 4.13
N GLY A 38 -1.28 -0.96 3.48
CA GLY A 38 -1.28 -0.85 2.02
C GLY A 38 -0.19 -1.70 1.36
N MET A 39 1.03 -1.63 1.89
CA MET A 39 2.18 -2.42 1.44
C MET A 39 1.90 -3.92 1.50
N GLY A 40 1.30 -4.43 2.58
CA GLY A 40 0.89 -5.83 2.68
C GLY A 40 -0.05 -6.28 1.56
N THR A 41 -1.04 -5.44 1.22
CA THR A 41 -1.94 -5.69 0.09
C THR A 41 -1.20 -5.66 -1.25
N GLY A 42 -0.28 -4.72 -1.43
CA GLY A 42 0.55 -4.60 -2.63
C GLY A 42 1.44 -5.82 -2.86
N ILE A 43 2.10 -6.32 -1.81
CA ILE A 43 2.91 -7.55 -1.83
C ILE A 43 2.06 -8.73 -2.29
N SER A 44 0.87 -8.88 -1.71
CA SER A 44 -0.05 -9.97 -2.05
C SER A 44 -0.47 -9.89 -3.51
N ALA A 45 -0.84 -8.70 -4.00
CA ALA A 45 -1.23 -8.49 -5.40
C ALA A 45 -0.09 -8.79 -6.39
N ALA A 46 1.15 -8.40 -6.07
CA ALA A 46 2.31 -8.73 -6.87
C ALA A 46 2.56 -10.26 -6.93
N PHE A 47 2.39 -10.96 -5.81
CA PHE A 47 2.53 -12.42 -5.78
C PHE A 47 1.47 -13.12 -6.64
N LEU A 48 0.21 -12.67 -6.58
CA LEU A 48 -0.87 -13.19 -7.44
C LEU A 48 -0.56 -12.99 -8.92
N ARG A 49 -0.05 -11.82 -9.28
CA ARG A 49 0.34 -11.52 -10.66
C ARG A 49 1.49 -12.41 -11.12
N TYR A 50 2.53 -12.53 -10.30
CA TYR A 50 3.65 -13.44 -10.57
C TYR A 50 3.17 -14.88 -10.81
N LEU A 51 2.31 -15.42 -9.94
CA LEU A 51 1.79 -16.78 -10.12
C LEU A 51 0.95 -16.94 -11.38
N THR A 52 0.14 -15.95 -11.71
CA THR A 52 -0.66 -15.93 -12.96
C THR A 52 0.26 -16.01 -14.17
N GLU A 53 1.31 -15.18 -14.20
CA GLU A 53 2.27 -15.16 -15.31
C GLU A 53 3.10 -16.46 -15.36
N ALA A 54 3.45 -17.05 -14.21
CA ALA A 54 4.26 -18.27 -14.12
C ALA A 54 3.53 -19.55 -14.51
N THR A 55 2.26 -19.65 -14.16
CA THR A 55 1.48 -20.88 -14.32
C THR A 55 0.58 -20.83 -15.55
N GLY A 56 0.35 -19.65 -16.13
CA GLY A 56 -0.68 -19.41 -17.14
C GLY A 56 -2.11 -19.58 -16.60
N VAL A 57 -2.28 -19.84 -15.30
CA VAL A 57 -3.59 -19.98 -14.66
C VAL A 57 -4.17 -18.61 -14.38
N ASN A 58 -5.45 -18.41 -14.69
CA ASN A 58 -6.12 -17.16 -14.40
C ASN A 58 -6.11 -16.88 -12.88
N MET A 59 -5.88 -15.62 -12.48
CA MET A 59 -5.81 -15.21 -11.07
C MET A 59 -6.98 -15.73 -10.22
N ARG A 60 -8.20 -15.76 -10.77
CA ARG A 60 -9.41 -16.25 -10.07
C ARG A 60 -9.41 -17.75 -9.81
N GLU A 61 -8.64 -18.51 -10.59
CA GLU A 61 -8.55 -19.96 -10.50
C GLU A 61 -7.33 -20.41 -9.68
N LEU A 62 -6.40 -19.51 -9.34
CA LEU A 62 -5.22 -19.84 -8.55
C LEU A 62 -5.56 -20.53 -7.21
N PRO A 63 -6.58 -20.09 -6.42
CA PRO A 63 -6.89 -20.73 -5.15
C PRO A 63 -7.34 -22.19 -5.26
N THR A 64 -7.89 -22.59 -6.42
CA THR A 64 -8.42 -23.94 -6.64
C THR A 64 -7.47 -24.83 -7.44
N LYS A 65 -6.61 -24.24 -8.29
CA LYS A 65 -5.68 -24.99 -9.16
C LYS A 65 -4.28 -25.12 -8.59
N VAL A 66 -3.85 -24.25 -7.67
CA VAL A 66 -2.52 -24.33 -7.05
C VAL A 66 -2.62 -25.02 -5.68
N PRO A 67 -1.99 -26.18 -5.47
CA PRO A 67 -1.98 -26.85 -4.17
C PRO A 67 -1.38 -25.95 -3.08
N ASN A 68 -1.96 -25.97 -1.88
CA ASN A 68 -1.52 -25.17 -0.72
C ASN A 68 -1.41 -23.66 -0.98
N PHE A 69 -2.12 -23.15 -2.00
CA PHE A 69 -2.04 -21.75 -2.41
C PHE A 69 -2.23 -20.75 -1.27
N ALA A 70 -3.24 -20.94 -0.42
CA ALA A 70 -3.51 -20.03 0.68
C ALA A 70 -2.34 -19.94 1.67
N GLN A 71 -1.72 -21.09 1.99
CA GLN A 71 -0.58 -21.15 2.89
C GLN A 71 0.66 -20.54 2.24
N ILE A 72 0.97 -20.90 1.00
CA ILE A 72 2.13 -20.35 0.26
C ILE A 72 2.00 -18.84 0.10
N SER A 73 0.80 -18.35 -0.23
CA SER A 73 0.52 -16.92 -0.38
C SER A 73 0.74 -16.20 0.95
N LYS A 74 0.21 -16.74 2.05
CA LYS A 74 0.42 -16.17 3.38
C LYS A 74 1.90 -16.13 3.76
N ASP A 75 2.61 -17.25 3.66
CA ASP A 75 4.00 -17.36 4.11
C ASP A 75 4.92 -16.46 3.29
N ARG A 76 4.71 -16.40 1.97
CA ARG A 76 5.51 -15.54 1.10
C ARG A 76 5.20 -14.07 1.31
N THR A 77 3.93 -13.70 1.44
CA THR A 77 3.55 -12.31 1.74
C THR A 77 4.15 -11.88 3.08
N GLU A 78 4.06 -12.71 4.13
CA GLU A 78 4.62 -12.40 5.44
C GLU A 78 6.14 -12.25 5.40
N GLN A 79 6.85 -13.17 4.73
CA GLN A 79 8.31 -13.09 4.62
C GLN A 79 8.77 -11.81 3.91
N VAL A 80 8.09 -11.42 2.84
CA VAL A 80 8.41 -10.19 2.11
C VAL A 80 8.01 -8.97 2.95
N TYR A 81 6.85 -9.00 3.60
CA TYR A 81 6.37 -7.95 4.47
C TYR A 81 7.39 -7.63 5.57
N GLN A 82 7.89 -8.62 6.28
CA GLN A 82 8.87 -8.41 7.35
C GLN A 82 10.17 -7.75 6.83
N LYS A 83 10.65 -8.13 5.64
CA LYS A 83 11.83 -7.51 5.04
C LYS A 83 11.58 -6.04 4.66
N LEU A 84 10.43 -5.74 4.07
CA LEU A 84 10.10 -4.37 3.68
C LEU A 84 9.79 -3.50 4.89
N ALA A 85 9.07 -4.02 5.90
CA ALA A 85 8.83 -3.34 7.15
C ALA A 85 10.13 -2.99 7.88
N ALA A 86 11.12 -3.89 7.90
CA ALA A 86 12.43 -3.62 8.46
C ALA A 86 13.16 -2.45 7.74
N LYS A 87 13.03 -2.37 6.41
CA LYS A 87 13.56 -1.24 5.63
C LYS A 87 12.82 0.05 5.96
N LEU A 88 11.49 0.01 6.03
CA LEU A 88 10.67 1.17 6.41
C LEU A 88 10.83 1.60 7.88
N ALA A 89 11.49 0.80 8.72
CA ALA A 89 11.87 1.18 10.08
C ALA A 89 13.31 1.72 10.18
N ASP A 90 14.14 1.51 9.16
CA ASP A 90 15.51 2.02 9.10
C ASP A 90 15.50 3.43 8.50
N HIS A 91 15.64 4.44 9.37
CA HIS A 91 15.65 5.86 9.01
C HIS A 91 16.80 6.28 8.07
N THR A 92 17.79 5.41 7.88
CA THR A 92 18.91 5.64 6.95
C THR A 92 18.68 5.00 5.58
N SER A 93 17.63 4.18 5.44
CA SER A 93 17.31 3.52 4.19
C SER A 93 16.64 4.48 3.20
N GLN A 94 16.91 4.28 1.92
CA GLN A 94 16.21 4.98 0.85
C GLN A 94 14.70 4.67 0.84
N ASP A 95 14.33 3.46 1.26
CA ASP A 95 12.93 3.02 1.39
C ASP A 95 12.19 3.88 2.42
N TYR A 96 12.81 4.15 3.58
CA TYR A 96 12.28 5.07 4.59
C TYR A 96 12.17 6.49 4.04
N GLU A 97 13.22 7.02 3.41
CA GLU A 97 13.23 8.39 2.88
C GLU A 97 12.08 8.64 1.89
N ILE A 98 11.80 7.67 1.01
CA ILE A 98 10.69 7.75 0.05
C ILE A 98 9.34 7.73 0.78
N MET A 99 9.15 6.85 1.76
CA MET A 99 7.93 6.80 2.56
C MET A 99 7.76 8.13 3.30
N ASP A 100 8.76 8.57 4.06
CA ASP A 100 8.76 9.80 4.84
C ASP A 100 8.45 11.03 3.98
N THR A 101 9.04 11.13 2.78
CA THR A 101 8.73 12.21 1.83
C THR A 101 7.27 12.19 1.38
N ARG A 102 6.70 11.02 1.08
CA ARG A 102 5.29 10.89 0.67
C ARG A 102 4.35 11.24 1.81
N LEU A 103 4.61 10.72 3.01
CA LEU A 103 3.79 10.95 4.18
C LEU A 103 3.87 12.41 4.62
N SER A 104 5.06 12.97 4.73
CA SER A 104 5.25 14.38 5.09
C SER A 104 4.60 15.32 4.08
N GLY A 105 4.72 15.04 2.77
CA GLY A 105 4.02 15.78 1.71
C GLY A 105 2.50 15.77 1.89
N GLN A 106 1.91 14.59 2.14
CA GLN A 106 0.47 14.44 2.37
C GLN A 106 0.00 15.17 3.66
N ILE A 107 0.78 15.07 4.74
CA ILE A 107 0.49 15.73 6.02
C ILE A 107 0.57 17.25 5.85
N MET A 108 1.64 17.77 5.25
CA MET A 108 1.80 19.21 4.99
C MET A 108 0.66 19.75 4.13
N GLY A 109 0.25 19.00 3.09
CA GLY A 109 -0.90 19.35 2.25
C GLY A 109 -2.20 19.47 3.05
N ALA A 110 -2.51 18.46 3.87
CA ALA A 110 -3.70 18.46 4.73
C ALA A 110 -3.65 19.55 5.83
N LYS A 111 -2.46 19.94 6.27
CA LYS A 111 -2.22 21.06 7.21
C LYS A 111 -2.22 22.43 6.54
N GLY A 112 -2.27 22.50 5.20
CA GLY A 112 -2.17 23.74 4.44
C GLY A 112 -0.82 24.45 4.60
N ALA A 113 0.25 23.68 4.86
CA ALA A 113 1.59 24.16 5.16
C ALA A 113 2.56 23.90 4.00
N LYS A 114 3.61 24.73 3.87
CA LYS A 114 4.69 24.55 2.89
C LYS A 114 5.93 23.91 3.49
N THR A 115 6.08 23.99 4.81
CA THR A 115 7.20 23.43 5.56
C THR A 115 6.70 22.59 6.72
N TRP A 116 7.54 21.67 7.21
CA TRP A 116 7.21 20.83 8.36
C TRP A 116 6.94 21.64 9.63
N ALA A 117 7.75 22.69 9.87
CA ALA A 117 7.59 23.58 11.02
C ALA A 117 6.22 24.28 11.00
N GLU A 118 5.76 24.73 9.82
CA GLU A 118 4.42 25.29 9.64
C GLU A 118 3.33 24.25 9.88
N ALA A 119 3.51 23.02 9.38
CA ALA A 119 2.55 21.94 9.54
C ALA A 119 2.33 21.58 11.01
N ASN A 120 3.42 21.52 11.79
CA ASN A 120 3.39 21.23 13.22
C ASN A 120 2.77 22.36 14.05
N ALA A 121 3.00 23.62 13.67
CA ALA A 121 2.41 24.77 14.34
C ALA A 121 0.95 25.05 13.93
N SER A 122 0.48 24.43 12.84
CA SER A 122 -0.85 24.70 12.30
C SER A 122 -1.96 24.13 13.18
N THR A 123 -2.86 25.02 13.60
CA THR A 123 -4.13 24.68 14.27
C THR A 123 -5.26 24.42 13.27
N LYS A 124 -5.00 24.63 11.97
CA LYS A 124 -5.95 24.37 10.89
C LYS A 124 -5.52 23.11 10.14
N SER A 125 -6.47 22.21 10.00
CA SER A 125 -6.26 20.94 9.32
C SER A 125 -7.50 20.62 8.50
N ASN A 126 -7.30 20.11 7.29
CA ASN A 126 -8.36 19.63 6.43
C ASN A 126 -8.05 18.22 5.93
N LEU A 127 -7.62 17.34 6.85
CA LEU A 127 -7.47 15.92 6.55
C LEU A 127 -8.84 15.35 6.16
N THR A 128 -8.84 14.56 5.10
CA THR A 128 -10.01 13.89 4.53
C THR A 128 -9.82 12.37 4.50
N VAL A 129 -10.90 11.64 4.19
CA VAL A 129 -10.81 10.19 4.00
C VAL A 129 -9.98 9.86 2.75
N GLU A 130 -10.05 10.68 1.71
CA GLU A 130 -9.28 10.53 0.48
C GLU A 130 -7.77 10.57 0.75
N ASP A 131 -7.32 11.44 1.66
CA ASP A 131 -5.91 11.50 2.06
C ASP A 131 -5.43 10.17 2.69
N LEU A 132 -6.27 9.52 3.50
CA LEU A 132 -5.94 8.21 4.09
C LEU A 132 -5.94 7.10 3.03
N ILE A 133 -6.85 7.17 2.04
CA ILE A 133 -6.85 6.27 0.88
C ILE A 133 -5.55 6.44 0.10
N ASN A 134 -5.10 7.67 -0.14
CA ASN A 134 -3.85 7.94 -0.86
C ASN A 134 -2.64 7.35 -0.12
N VAL A 135 -2.57 7.51 1.21
CA VAL A 135 -1.51 6.91 2.03
C VAL A 135 -1.51 5.37 1.91
N TYR A 136 -2.68 4.75 1.99
CA TYR A 136 -2.84 3.31 1.77
C TYR A 136 -2.32 2.90 0.38
N PHE A 137 -2.67 3.64 -0.67
CA PHE A 137 -2.23 3.32 -2.03
C PHE A 137 -0.76 3.65 -2.31
N TYR A 138 -0.14 4.60 -1.59
CA TYR A 138 1.31 4.78 -1.61
C TYR A 138 2.04 3.54 -1.09
N GLY A 139 1.52 2.96 0.00
CA GLY A 139 1.96 1.68 0.54
C GLY A 139 1.76 0.54 -0.44
N TYR A 140 0.56 0.42 -1.01
CA TYR A 140 0.23 -0.60 -2.02
C TYR A 140 1.20 -0.56 -3.20
N GLN A 141 1.43 0.62 -3.78
CA GLN A 141 2.34 0.76 -4.91
C GLN A 141 3.75 0.33 -4.54
N TYR A 142 4.22 0.72 -3.37
CA TYR A 142 5.54 0.34 -2.85
C TYR A 142 5.69 -1.18 -2.68
N GLY A 143 4.75 -1.80 -1.96
CA GLY A 143 4.74 -3.25 -1.73
C GLY A 143 4.65 -4.04 -3.04
N PHE A 144 3.83 -3.57 -3.97
CA PHE A 144 3.70 -4.19 -5.29
C PHE A 144 5.00 -4.09 -6.08
N GLN A 145 5.56 -2.88 -6.22
CA GLN A 145 6.74 -2.61 -7.03
C GLN A 145 7.92 -3.49 -6.60
N ILE A 146 8.26 -3.47 -5.32
CA ILE A 146 9.44 -4.19 -4.83
C ILE A 146 9.23 -5.70 -4.91
N SER A 147 8.03 -6.19 -4.57
CA SER A 147 7.71 -7.62 -4.63
C SER A 147 7.70 -8.15 -6.06
N PHE A 148 7.14 -7.39 -6.99
CA PHE A 148 7.09 -7.77 -8.39
C PHE A 148 8.48 -7.71 -9.02
N TRP A 149 9.28 -6.68 -8.71
CA TRP A 149 10.68 -6.59 -9.12
C TRP A 149 11.51 -7.79 -8.63
N ALA A 150 11.40 -8.16 -7.35
CA ALA A 150 12.06 -9.34 -6.80
C ALA A 150 11.59 -10.60 -7.53
N GLY A 151 10.28 -10.72 -7.81
CA GLY A 151 9.70 -11.74 -8.68
C GLY A 151 10.41 -11.86 -10.04
N LEU A 152 10.59 -10.73 -10.73
CA LEU A 152 11.18 -10.66 -12.07
C LEU A 152 12.68 -10.98 -12.11
N VAL A 153 13.44 -10.51 -11.12
CA VAL A 153 14.91 -10.46 -11.19
C VAL A 153 15.59 -11.49 -10.28
N GLU A 154 15.07 -11.74 -9.07
CA GLU A 154 15.70 -12.63 -8.10
C GLU A 154 15.28 -14.10 -8.29
N TYR A 155 14.04 -14.34 -8.69
CA TYR A 155 13.49 -15.68 -8.86
C TYR A 155 13.58 -16.22 -10.30
N ASP A 156 14.43 -15.60 -11.13
CA ASP A 156 14.70 -16.01 -12.52
C ASP A 156 13.42 -16.20 -13.34
N PHE A 157 12.41 -15.36 -13.08
CA PHE A 157 11.16 -15.40 -13.82
C PHE A 157 11.44 -15.14 -15.30
N ALA A 158 11.13 -16.12 -16.14
CA ALA A 158 11.23 -15.97 -17.59
C ALA A 158 10.09 -15.07 -18.07
N TYR A 159 10.29 -13.76 -17.98
CA TYR A 159 9.35 -12.80 -18.53
C TYR A 159 9.47 -12.80 -20.05
N LYS A 160 8.47 -13.37 -20.73
CA LYS A 160 8.47 -13.56 -22.20
C LYS A 160 9.72 -14.33 -22.67
N ASP A 161 9.98 -15.47 -22.03
CA ASP A 161 11.04 -16.42 -22.39
C ASP A 161 12.48 -15.87 -22.31
N ARG A 162 12.71 -14.76 -21.59
CA ARG A 162 14.05 -14.20 -21.36
C ARG A 162 14.26 -13.74 -19.93
N LYS A 163 15.52 -13.72 -19.51
CA LYS A 163 15.95 -13.06 -18.27
C LYS A 163 16.02 -11.55 -18.48
N LEU A 164 15.60 -10.80 -17.46
CA LEU A 164 15.66 -9.34 -17.43
C LEU A 164 16.91 -8.86 -16.71
N THR A 165 17.47 -7.73 -17.14
CA THR A 165 18.48 -7.01 -16.33
C THR A 165 17.82 -6.35 -15.11
N GLN A 166 18.62 -5.97 -14.11
CA GLN A 166 18.10 -5.25 -12.93
C GLN A 166 17.34 -3.97 -13.31
N LYS A 167 17.87 -3.20 -14.28
CA LYS A 167 17.24 -1.96 -14.76
C LYS A 167 15.92 -2.23 -15.48
N GLU A 168 15.90 -3.17 -16.43
CA GLU A 168 14.65 -3.53 -17.13
C GLU A 168 13.59 -4.06 -16.16
N GLY A 169 13.99 -4.90 -15.20
CA GLY A 169 13.10 -5.39 -14.15
C GLY A 169 12.54 -4.25 -13.31
N ALA A 170 13.37 -3.26 -12.92
CA ALA A 170 12.94 -2.12 -12.12
C ALA A 170 11.96 -1.23 -12.88
N ASP A 171 12.25 -0.92 -14.15
CA ASP A 171 11.39 -0.11 -15.01
C ASP A 171 10.03 -0.80 -15.26
N LEU A 172 10.03 -2.11 -15.52
CA LEU A 172 8.81 -2.91 -15.68
C LEU A 172 8.01 -2.98 -14.38
N ALA A 173 8.67 -3.18 -13.24
CA ALA A 173 8.00 -3.24 -11.95
C ALA A 173 7.38 -1.91 -11.56
N GLN A 174 8.05 -0.78 -11.82
CA GLN A 174 7.50 0.55 -11.63
C GLN A 174 6.25 0.75 -12.50
N ALA A 175 6.32 0.45 -13.80
CA ALA A 175 5.19 0.61 -14.70
C ALA A 175 3.99 -0.28 -14.30
N ALA A 176 4.27 -1.54 -13.93
CA ALA A 176 3.26 -2.47 -13.46
C ALA A 176 2.63 -2.03 -12.13
N ALA A 177 3.44 -1.50 -11.19
CA ALA A 177 2.95 -0.99 -9.92
C ALA A 177 2.02 0.22 -10.09
N VAL A 178 2.38 1.17 -10.96
CA VAL A 178 1.53 2.33 -11.27
C VAL A 178 0.21 1.88 -11.88
N ALA A 179 0.25 0.99 -12.89
CA ALA A 179 -0.96 0.48 -13.53
C ALA A 179 -1.86 -0.27 -12.52
N ALA A 180 -1.28 -1.16 -11.72
CA ALA A 180 -2.03 -1.93 -10.72
C ALA A 180 -2.61 -1.05 -9.61
N THR A 181 -1.89 0.02 -9.21
CA THR A 181 -2.36 0.98 -8.22
C THR A 181 -3.56 1.76 -8.74
N ASN A 182 -3.48 2.25 -9.99
CA ASN A 182 -4.59 2.97 -10.62
C ASN A 182 -5.83 2.07 -10.79
N GLU A 183 -5.64 0.83 -11.25
CA GLU A 183 -6.73 -0.15 -11.40
C GLU A 183 -7.40 -0.47 -10.05
N GLN A 184 -6.60 -0.71 -9.01
CA GLN A 184 -7.13 -0.99 -7.68
C GLN A 184 -7.80 0.23 -7.03
N LEU A 185 -7.25 1.42 -7.21
CA LEU A 185 -7.87 2.65 -6.73
C LEU A 185 -9.21 2.89 -7.43
N GLN A 186 -9.25 2.77 -8.75
CA GLN A 186 -10.50 2.91 -9.51
C GLN A 186 -11.54 1.88 -9.05
N THR A 187 -11.15 0.60 -8.95
CA THR A 187 -12.03 -0.47 -8.46
C THR A 187 -12.54 -0.17 -7.05
N THR A 188 -11.67 0.34 -6.17
CA THR A 188 -12.02 0.72 -4.80
C THR A 188 -13.05 1.84 -4.77
N LEU A 189 -12.92 2.85 -5.64
CA LEU A 189 -13.84 3.98 -5.68
C LEU A 189 -15.19 3.65 -6.36
N GLU A 190 -15.21 2.69 -7.28
CA GLU A 190 -16.41 2.28 -8.02
C GLU A 190 -17.23 1.17 -7.32
N SER A 191 -16.67 0.52 -6.30
CA SER A 191 -17.29 -0.62 -5.62
C SER A 191 -17.45 -0.38 -4.12
N GLU A 192 -18.69 -0.38 -3.62
CA GLU A 192 -18.97 -0.21 -2.19
C GLU A 192 -18.28 -1.27 -1.32
N SER A 193 -18.22 -2.51 -1.78
CA SER A 193 -17.59 -3.61 -1.02
C SER A 193 -16.07 -3.47 -0.97
N ALA A 194 -15.44 -3.08 -2.09
CA ALA A 194 -14.00 -2.80 -2.13
C ALA A 194 -13.65 -1.57 -1.27
N LEU A 195 -14.44 -0.50 -1.35
CA LEU A 195 -14.28 0.69 -0.52
C LEU A 195 -14.41 0.37 0.96
N ALA A 196 -15.43 -0.41 1.33
CA ALA A 196 -15.64 -0.82 2.71
C ALA A 196 -14.48 -1.67 3.24
N GLN A 197 -13.92 -2.57 2.42
CA GLN A 197 -12.74 -3.33 2.79
C GLN A 197 -11.52 -2.43 3.04
N VAL A 198 -11.23 -1.48 2.14
CA VAL A 198 -10.13 -0.53 2.32
C VAL A 198 -10.34 0.34 3.57
N TYR A 199 -11.58 0.80 3.82
CA TYR A 199 -11.89 1.58 5.01
C TYR A 199 -11.70 0.76 6.29
N TYR A 200 -12.09 -0.51 6.28
CA TYR A 200 -11.84 -1.42 7.39
C TYR A 200 -10.34 -1.58 7.66
N TYR A 201 -9.52 -1.74 6.61
CA TYR A 201 -8.07 -1.83 6.75
C TYR A 201 -7.44 -0.56 7.31
N ILE A 202 -7.82 0.61 6.79
CA ILE A 202 -7.34 1.91 7.30
C ILE A 202 -7.74 2.10 8.77
N GLN A 203 -8.99 1.80 9.12
CA GLN A 203 -9.49 1.97 10.48
C GLN A 203 -8.74 1.08 11.47
N ASN A 204 -8.43 -0.17 11.12
CA ASN A 204 -7.70 -1.10 11.99
C ASN A 204 -6.18 -0.89 12.00
N ALA A 205 -5.62 -0.18 11.01
CA ALA A 205 -4.23 0.27 11.06
C ALA A 205 -4.03 1.38 12.10
N SER A 206 -5.08 2.16 12.37
CA SER A 206 -5.01 3.41 13.14
C SER A 206 -5.40 3.28 14.62
N LEU A 207 -5.63 2.04 15.10
CA LEU A 207 -6.14 1.69 16.43
C LEU A 207 -5.10 0.96 17.29
#